data_AF-A0A2E6DQ73-F1
#
_entry.id   AF-A0A2E6DQ73-F1
#
_cell.length_a   1.000
_cell.length_b   1.000
_cell.length_c   1.000
_cell.angle_alpha   90.00
_cell.angle_beta   90.00
_cell.angle_gamma   90.00
#
_symmetry.space_group_name_H-M   'P 1'
#
loop_
_entity.id
_entity.type
_entity.pdbx_description
1 polymer ?
#
loop_
_entity_poly.entity_id
_entity_poly.type
_entity_poly.pdbx_seq_one_letter_code
_entity_poly.pdbx_strand_id
1 'polypeptide(L)'
;MPGVAYAVVRSEPPQVFLATDVDVLHRVLAAELVARTPANALADSDMKFVQAALLDERWGDAVLGWIDLMGVEVDVYTHLHVYTADDLPVDLIGAQIQFAPLFRES
;
A
#
# COMPACT_ATOMS: atom_id res chain seq x y z
N MET A 1 -19.26 -3.77 2.50
CA MET A 1 -18.43 -3.93 1.29
C MET A 1 -17.00 -4.13 1.77
N PRO A 2 -16.26 -5.14 1.30
CA PRO A 2 -14.89 -5.36 1.75
C PRO A 2 -14.02 -4.20 1.23
N GLY A 3 -13.48 -3.40 2.16
CA GLY A 3 -12.44 -2.44 1.82
C GLY A 3 -11.11 -3.17 1.65
N VAL A 4 -10.24 -2.66 0.79
CA VAL A 4 -8.89 -3.19 0.57
C VAL A 4 -7.86 -2.22 1.12
N ALA A 5 -6.70 -2.73 1.48
CA ALA A 5 -5.53 -1.89 1.76
C ALA A 5 -4.56 -2.00 0.59
N TYR A 6 -3.90 -0.90 0.24
CA TYR A 6 -2.85 -0.93 -0.78
C TYR A 6 -1.68 -0.04 -0.42
N ALA A 7 -0.51 -0.40 -0.95
CA ALA A 7 0.71 0.37 -0.82
C ALA A 7 1.30 0.65 -2.20
N VAL A 8 1.82 1.86 -2.38
CA VAL A 8 2.56 2.26 -3.58
C VAL A 8 3.99 2.58 -3.17
N VAL A 9 4.93 1.79 -3.65
CA VAL A 9 6.36 2.05 -3.48
C VAL A 9 6.81 2.95 -4.61
N ARG A 10 7.41 4.09 -4.27
CA ARG A 10 7.94 5.02 -5.27
C ARG A 10 9.19 4.45 -5.91
N SER A 11 9.03 3.98 -7.15
CA SER A 11 10.09 3.50 -8.03
C SER A 11 9.72 3.77 -9.49
N GLU A 12 10.64 3.50 -10.42
CA GLU A 12 10.38 3.57 -11.86
C GLU A 12 10.58 2.19 -12.50
N PRO A 13 9.49 1.46 -12.84
CA PRO A 13 8.08 1.77 -12.62
C PRO A 13 7.64 1.62 -11.15
N PRO A 14 6.54 2.26 -10.71
CA PRO A 14 6.05 2.13 -9.34
C PRO A 14 5.57 0.71 -9.06
N GLN A 15 5.88 0.20 -7.87
CA GLN A 15 5.39 -1.10 -7.42
C GLN A 15 4.15 -0.91 -6.56
N VAL A 16 3.09 -1.68 -6.84
CA VAL A 16 1.82 -1.58 -6.13
C VAL A 16 1.50 -2.93 -5.48
N PHE A 17 1.20 -2.90 -4.19
CA PHE A 17 0.76 -4.06 -3.42
C PHE A 17 -0.68 -3.85 -2.98
N LEU A 18 -1.52 -4.88 -3.10
CA LEU A 18 -2.93 -4.88 -2.73
C LEU A 18 -3.21 -6.02 -1.78
N ALA A 19 -3.97 -5.77 -0.73
CA ALA A 19 -4.34 -6.74 0.29
C ALA A 19 -5.79 -6.53 0.74
N THR A 20 -6.35 -7.55 1.38
CA THR A 20 -7.71 -7.51 1.94
C THR A 20 -7.85 -6.54 3.09
N ASP A 21 -6.75 -6.24 3.79
CA ASP A 21 -6.70 -5.36 4.94
C ASP A 21 -5.24 -4.95 5.23
N VAL A 22 -5.07 -4.02 6.18
CA VAL A 22 -3.77 -3.46 6.54
C VAL A 22 -2.82 -4.49 7.17
N ASP A 23 -3.33 -5.47 7.91
CA ASP A 23 -2.50 -6.48 8.57
C ASP A 23 -1.91 -7.44 7.54
N VAL A 24 -2.70 -7.85 6.55
CA VAL A 24 -2.24 -8.63 5.40
C VAL A 24 -1.28 -7.80 4.56
N LEU A 25 -1.55 -6.50 4.37
CA LEU A 25 -0.64 -5.61 3.63
C LEU A 25 0.75 -5.53 4.28
N HIS A 26 0.83 -5.36 5.60
CA HIS A 26 2.12 -5.32 6.30
C HIS A 26 2.92 -6.62 6.13
N ARG A 27 2.25 -7.78 6.14
CA ARG A 27 2.91 -9.08 5.88
C ARG A 27 3.44 -9.15 4.45
N VAL A 28 2.66 -8.69 3.48
CA VAL A 28 3.07 -8.65 2.07
C VAL A 28 4.29 -7.75 1.90
N LEU A 29 4.29 -6.55 2.48
CA LEU A 29 5.42 -5.62 2.41
C LEU A 29 6.66 -6.18 3.13
N ALA A 30 6.49 -6.81 4.29
CA ALA A 30 7.58 -7.47 5.00
C ALA A 30 8.22 -8.58 4.15
N ALA A 31 7.41 -9.39 3.45
CA ALA A 31 7.91 -10.49 2.63
C ALA A 31 8.52 -10.04 1.30
N GLU A 32 7.88 -9.09 0.60
CA GLU A 32 8.26 -8.69 -0.75
C GLU A 32 9.30 -7.57 -0.80
N LEU A 33 9.36 -6.71 0.22
CA LEU A 33 10.34 -5.62 0.29
C LEU A 33 11.43 -5.91 1.32
N VAL A 34 11.04 -6.06 2.58
CA VAL A 34 12.01 -6.11 3.69
C VAL A 34 12.87 -7.38 3.61
N ALA A 35 12.24 -8.55 3.51
CA ALA A 35 12.95 -9.83 3.47
C ALA A 35 13.80 -10.05 2.19
N ARG A 36 13.55 -9.28 1.13
CA ARG A 36 14.33 -9.33 -0.12
C ARG A 36 15.54 -8.39 -0.11
N THR A 37 15.73 -7.62 0.95
CA THR A 37 16.85 -6.69 1.07
C THR A 37 18.17 -7.44 1.21
N PRO A 38 19.18 -7.16 0.36
CA PRO A 38 20.49 -7.79 0.48
C PRO A 38 21.12 -7.53 1.86
N ALA A 39 21.77 -8.55 2.43
CA ALA A 39 22.37 -8.45 3.76
C ALA A 39 23.47 -7.37 3.87
N ASN A 40 24.06 -6.97 2.74
CA ASN A 40 25.08 -5.92 2.66
C ASN A 40 24.52 -4.52 2.35
N ALA A 41 23.20 -4.37 2.26
CA ALA A 41 22.58 -3.08 1.94
C ALA A 41 22.46 -2.14 3.15
N LEU A 42 22.57 -2.67 4.38
CA LEU A 42 22.41 -1.91 5.63
C LEU A 42 23.60 -2.16 6.57
N ALA A 43 23.78 -1.25 7.53
CA ALA A 43 24.71 -1.45 8.64
C ALA A 43 24.21 -2.59 9.57
N ASP A 44 25.15 -3.34 10.16
CA ASP A 44 24.86 -4.53 10.96
C ASP A 44 23.90 -4.28 12.15
N SER A 45 23.96 -3.09 12.77
CA SER A 45 23.08 -2.74 13.89
C SER A 45 21.61 -2.59 13.45
N ASP A 46 21.41 -1.95 12.31
CA ASP A 46 20.09 -1.58 11.81
C ASP A 46 19.41 -2.80 11.19
N MET A 47 20.19 -3.63 10.48
CA MET A 47 19.75 -4.92 9.97
C MET A 47 19.26 -5.84 11.11
N LYS A 48 19.94 -5.87 12.26
CA LYS A 48 19.52 -6.69 13.42
C LYS A 48 18.18 -6.26 14.00
N PHE A 49 17.91 -4.95 14.06
CA PHE A 49 16.62 -4.45 14.51
C PHE A 49 15.49 -4.93 13.61
N VAL A 50 15.65 -4.77 12.29
CA VAL A 50 14.65 -5.19 11.30
C VAL A 50 14.45 -6.71 11.33
N GLN A 51 15.53 -7.50 11.41
CA GLN A 51 15.44 -8.96 11.53
C GLN A 51 14.71 -9.41 12.79
N ALA A 52 14.97 -8.77 13.94
CA ALA A 52 14.26 -9.08 15.19
C ALA A 52 12.75 -8.77 15.06
N ALA A 53 12.39 -7.62 14.48
CA ALA A 53 10.99 -7.27 14.22
C ALA A 53 10.28 -8.28 13.31
N LEU A 54 10.97 -8.78 12.27
CA LEU A 54 10.43 -9.85 11.41
C LEU A 54 10.26 -11.17 12.19
N LEU A 55 11.23 -11.58 13.01
CA LEU A 55 11.12 -12.82 13.79
C LEU A 55 10.04 -12.75 14.87
N ASP A 56 9.79 -11.57 15.42
CA ASP A 56 8.74 -11.30 16.41
C ASP A 56 7.35 -11.11 15.77
N GLU A 57 7.22 -11.29 14.45
CA GLU A 57 6.00 -11.04 13.67
C GLU A 57 5.46 -9.60 13.75
N ARG A 58 6.32 -8.65 14.11
CA ARG A 58 6.02 -7.21 14.14
C ARG A 58 6.25 -6.61 12.76
N TRP A 59 5.44 -7.05 11.78
CA TRP A 59 5.59 -6.72 10.36
C TRP A 59 5.55 -5.21 10.08
N GLY A 60 4.63 -4.48 10.72
CA GLY A 60 4.52 -3.03 10.57
C GLY A 60 5.79 -2.32 11.02
N ASP A 61 6.33 -2.69 12.19
CA ASP A 61 7.58 -2.12 12.71
C ASP A 61 8.77 -2.42 11.79
N ALA A 62 8.85 -3.64 11.26
CA ALA A 62 9.90 -4.04 10.33
C ALA A 62 9.84 -3.23 9.03
N VAL A 63 8.64 -3.00 8.49
CA VAL A 63 8.43 -2.20 7.28
C VAL A 63 8.75 -0.73 7.53
N LEU A 64 8.30 -0.14 8.64
CA LEU A 64 8.60 1.24 9.01
C LEU A 64 10.10 1.46 9.19
N GLY A 65 10.76 0.60 9.96
CA GLY A 65 12.21 0.68 10.16
C GLY A 65 12.98 0.54 8.84
N TRP A 66 12.53 -0.35 7.95
CA TRP A 66 13.14 -0.50 6.64
C TRP A 66 12.97 0.73 5.74
N ILE A 67 11.79 1.36 5.73
CA ILE A 67 11.51 2.61 4.99
C ILE A 67 12.49 3.71 5.43
N ASP A 68 12.63 3.91 6.73
CA ASP A 68 13.49 4.94 7.30
C ASP A 68 14.97 4.71 6.92
N LEU A 69 15.42 3.45 6.92
CA LEU A 69 16.80 3.08 6.62
C LEU A 69 17.14 3.16 5.13
N MET A 70 16.22 2.74 4.26
CA MET A 70 16.46 2.72 2.81
C MET A 70 16.14 4.06 2.15
N GLY A 71 15.44 4.96 2.84
CA GLY A 71 14.97 6.23 2.26
C GLY A 71 13.96 6.02 1.14
N VAL A 72 13.23 4.90 1.15
CA VAL A 72 12.23 4.55 0.12
C VAL A 72 10.88 5.06 0.56
N GLU A 73 10.27 5.91 -0.25
CA GLU A 73 8.92 6.43 0.01
C GLU A 73 7.88 5.35 -0.34
N VAL A 74 7.07 4.97 0.65
CA VAL A 74 5.96 4.04 0.51
C VAL A 74 4.67 4.70 0.98
N ASP A 75 3.75 4.95 0.06
CA ASP A 75 2.44 5.51 0.35
C ASP A 75 1.45 4.38 0.70
N VAL A 76 0.93 4.36 1.94
CA VAL A 76 0.04 3.30 2.44
C VAL A 76 -1.38 3.81 2.67
N TYR A 77 -2.35 3.09 2.13
CA TYR A 77 -3.78 3.37 2.26
C TYR A 77 -4.47 2.18 2.90
N THR A 78 -5.03 2.39 4.10
CA THR A 78 -5.49 1.32 4.98
C THR A 78 -6.93 0.88 4.70
N HIS A 79 -7.71 1.70 3.99
CA HIS A 79 -9.09 1.39 3.67
C HIS A 79 -9.54 2.11 2.40
N LEU A 80 -9.54 1.39 1.28
CA LEU A 80 -10.08 1.86 0.02
C LEU A 80 -11.31 1.05 -0.40
N HIS A 81 -12.29 1.76 -0.92
CA HIS A 81 -13.46 1.14 -1.50
C HIS A 81 -13.13 0.54 -2.88
N VAL A 82 -13.46 -0.74 -3.07
CA VAL A 82 -13.41 -1.35 -4.40
C VAL A 82 -14.75 -1.09 -5.08
N TYR A 83 -14.76 -0.18 -6.05
CA TYR A 83 -15.94 0.05 -6.89
C TYR A 83 -16.15 -1.13 -7.83
N THR A 84 -17.37 -1.64 -7.85
CA THR A 84 -17.81 -2.71 -8.72
C THR A 84 -18.73 -2.17 -9.81
N ALA A 85 -19.08 -3.02 -10.79
CA ALA A 85 -20.07 -2.67 -11.81
C ALA A 85 -21.45 -2.39 -11.18
N ASP A 86 -21.75 -2.99 -10.03
CA ASP A 86 -23.01 -2.78 -9.31
C ASP A 86 -23.05 -1.42 -8.60
N ASP A 87 -21.88 -0.88 -8.21
CA ASP A 87 -21.78 0.46 -7.61
C ASP A 87 -21.88 1.58 -8.66
N LEU A 88 -21.51 1.27 -9.92
CA LEU A 88 -21.49 2.21 -11.05
C LEU A 88 -22.26 1.65 -12.27
N PRO A 89 -23.58 1.45 -12.15
CA PRO A 89 -24.40 0.89 -13.21
C PRO A 89 -24.42 1.80 -14.45
N VAL A 90 -24.13 1.21 -15.61
CA VAL A 90 -23.90 1.92 -16.88
C VAL A 90 -25.12 2.73 -17.36
N ASP A 91 -26.32 2.25 -17.04
CA ASP A 91 -27.60 2.85 -17.41
C ASP A 91 -27.94 4.09 -16.57
N LEU A 92 -27.33 4.25 -15.38
CA LEU A 92 -27.59 5.37 -14.49
C LEU A 92 -26.44 6.39 -14.46
N ILE A 93 -25.19 5.94 -14.65
CA ILE A 93 -24.02 6.81 -14.49
C ILE A 93 -24.03 7.99 -15.48
N GLY A 94 -24.50 7.77 -16.72
CA GLY A 94 -24.58 8.81 -17.73
C GLY A 94 -25.50 9.97 -17.34
N ALA A 95 -26.66 9.66 -16.76
CA ALA A 95 -27.59 10.67 -16.26
C ALA A 95 -27.02 11.40 -15.04
N GLN A 96 -26.35 10.69 -14.13
CA GLN A 96 -25.74 11.29 -12.93
C GLN A 96 -24.63 12.27 -13.27
N ILE A 97 -23.76 11.93 -14.23
CA ILE A 97 -22.63 12.77 -14.66
C ILE A 97 -23.11 14.12 -15.19
N GLN A 98 -24.25 14.19 -15.89
CA GLN A 98 -24.79 15.44 -16.44
C GLN A 98 -25.15 16.49 -15.38
N PHE A 99 -25.40 16.06 -14.14
CA PHE A 99 -25.66 16.98 -13.01
C PHE A 99 -24.40 17.34 -12.22
N ALA A 100 -23.24 16.82 -12.60
CA ALA A 100 -21.97 17.09 -11.91
C ALA A 100 -21.55 18.55 -12.05
N PRO A 101 -20.76 19.10 -11.11
CA PRO A 101 -20.32 20.50 -11.14
C PRO A 101 -19.65 20.93 -12.45
N LEU A 102 -18.98 20.00 -13.14
CA LEU A 102 -18.33 20.25 -14.43
C LEU A 102 -19.29 20.72 -15.53
N PHE A 103 -20.56 20.35 -15.46
CA PHE A 103 -21.59 20.67 -16.46
C PHE A 103 -22.44 21.88 -16.09
N ARG A 104 -22.13 22.57 -14.99
CA ARG A 104 -22.80 23.83 -14.65
C ARG A 104 -22.17 24.94 -15.50
N GLU A 105 -22.98 25.60 -16.33
CA GLU A 105 -22.57 26.83 -16.99
C GLU A 105 -22.20 27.89 -15.94
N SER A 106 -21.10 28.62 -16.17
CA SER A 106 -20.56 29.64 -15.26
C SER A 106 -21.52 30.82 -15.05
#